data_AF-A0A969C9B5-F1
#
_entry.id   AF-A0A969C9B5-F1
#
_cell.length_a   1.000
_cell.length_b   1.000
_cell.length_c   1.000
_cell.angle_alpha   90.00
_cell.angle_beta   90.00
_cell.angle_gamma   90.00
#
_symmetry.space_group_name_H-M   'P 1'
#
loop_
_entity.id
_entity.type
_entity.pdbx_description
1 polymer ?
#
loop_
_entity_poly.entity_id
_entity_poly.type
_entity_poly.pdbx_seq_one_letter_code
_entity_poly.pdbx_strand_id
1 'polypeptide(L)'
;MGAFGTDFQAATRHYIQYGAAEGRSLTGFDGAQYLASYSDLRGVFGNNVALATQHYVQHGAREVRSADLFDEARYLASNGDLIQAFRYNLEAATQHYLSYGASEGRSTTAFNANNYLNRYSDLRAAFGNNTQAVTRHFIEFGYTEGRSA
;
A
#
# COMPACT_ATOMS: atom_id res chain seq x y z
N MET A 1 32.28 -12.45 0.28
CA MET A 1 31.17 -12.87 -0.61
C MET A 1 30.64 -14.21 -0.12
N GLY A 2 29.31 -14.32 0.04
CA GLY A 2 28.57 -15.59 -0.04
C GLY A 2 28.45 -16.44 1.24
N ALA A 3 27.46 -16.14 2.10
CA ALA A 3 26.95 -17.10 3.09
C ALA A 3 25.41 -17.04 3.31
N PHE A 4 24.67 -16.30 2.48
CA PHE A 4 23.20 -16.22 2.58
C PHE A 4 22.46 -17.10 1.55
N GLY A 5 23.19 -17.83 0.70
CA GLY A 5 22.62 -18.47 -0.50
C GLY A 5 21.87 -19.79 -0.28
N THR A 6 22.18 -20.54 0.77
CA THR A 6 21.63 -21.89 0.97
C THR A 6 20.44 -21.92 1.93
N ASP A 7 20.40 -21.00 2.90
CA ASP A 7 19.33 -20.92 3.89
C ASP A 7 18.14 -20.10 3.40
N PHE A 8 18.40 -19.01 2.66
CA PHE A 8 17.34 -18.18 2.09
C PHE A 8 16.48 -18.95 1.10
N GLN A 9 17.07 -19.73 0.18
CA GLN A 9 16.27 -20.53 -0.77
C GLN A 9 15.46 -21.63 -0.09
N ALA A 10 16.00 -22.25 0.96
CA ALA A 10 15.28 -23.28 1.73
C ALA A 10 14.15 -22.66 2.56
N ALA A 11 14.40 -21.54 3.23
CA ALA A 11 13.40 -20.76 3.97
C ALA A 11 12.32 -20.19 3.05
N THR A 12 12.69 -19.69 1.87
CA THR A 12 11.76 -19.23 0.84
C THR A 12 10.94 -20.39 0.27
N ARG A 13 11.54 -21.57 0.05
CA ARG A 13 10.79 -22.77 -0.41
C ARG A 13 9.86 -23.29 0.68
N HIS A 14 10.30 -23.33 1.93
CA HIS A 14 9.46 -23.68 3.08
C HIS A 14 8.32 -22.67 3.25
N TYR A 15 8.60 -21.37 3.05
CA TYR A 15 7.59 -20.34 3.02
C TYR A 15 6.58 -20.57 1.88
N ILE A 16 7.04 -20.82 0.64
CA ILE A 16 6.14 -21.17 -0.48
C ILE A 16 5.28 -22.39 -0.14
N GLN A 17 5.86 -23.41 0.48
CA GLN A 17 5.22 -24.71 0.71
C GLN A 17 4.24 -24.70 1.90
N TYR A 18 4.55 -23.92 2.95
CA TYR A 18 3.80 -23.92 4.21
C TYR A 18 3.45 -22.50 4.67
N GLY A 19 4.41 -21.57 4.64
CA GLY A 19 4.24 -20.21 5.20
C GLY A 19 3.23 -19.31 4.48
N ALA A 20 3.18 -19.33 3.14
CA ALA A 20 2.28 -18.50 2.34
C ALA A 20 0.82 -18.92 2.54
N ALA A 21 0.54 -20.22 2.51
CA ALA A 21 -0.79 -20.77 2.78
C ALA A 21 -1.24 -20.55 4.24
N GLU A 22 -0.28 -20.48 5.16
CA GLU A 22 -0.50 -20.12 6.57
C GLU A 22 -0.60 -18.60 6.81
N GLY A 23 -0.52 -17.76 5.76
CA GLY A 23 -0.61 -16.31 5.88
C GLY A 23 0.59 -15.63 6.54
N ARG A 24 1.74 -16.31 6.65
CA ARG A 24 2.99 -15.67 7.08
C ARG A 24 3.44 -14.70 5.99
N SER A 25 4.21 -13.65 6.31
CA SER A 25 4.89 -12.80 5.32
C SER A 25 6.40 -13.05 5.31
N LEU A 26 7.04 -12.84 4.16
CA LEU A 26 8.49 -12.73 4.11
C LEU A 26 8.90 -11.45 4.82
N THR A 27 9.95 -11.50 5.66
CA THR A 27 10.42 -10.31 6.38
C THR A 27 10.72 -9.18 5.40
N GLY A 28 10.03 -8.04 5.55
CA GLY A 28 10.18 -6.86 4.68
C GLY A 28 9.39 -6.89 3.37
N PHE A 29 8.55 -7.90 3.13
CA PHE A 29 7.63 -7.96 2.00
C PHE A 29 6.18 -8.06 2.49
N ASP A 30 5.33 -7.18 1.97
CA ASP A 30 3.91 -7.18 2.23
C ASP A 30 3.15 -7.66 0.97
N GLY A 31 2.59 -8.86 1.05
CA GLY A 31 1.85 -9.44 -0.06
C GLY A 31 0.53 -8.73 -0.36
N ALA A 32 -0.09 -8.06 0.62
CA ALA A 32 -1.30 -7.29 0.42
C ALA A 32 -0.97 -6.00 -0.36
N GLN A 33 0.11 -5.31 -0.01
CA GLN A 33 0.62 -4.16 -0.77
C GLN A 33 0.99 -4.53 -2.20
N TYR A 34 1.71 -5.64 -2.36
CA TYR A 34 2.04 -6.15 -3.68
C TYR A 34 0.79 -6.46 -4.50
N LEU A 35 -0.21 -7.14 -3.92
CA LEU A 35 -1.46 -7.42 -4.60
C LEU A 35 -2.24 -6.14 -4.94
N ALA A 36 -2.25 -5.14 -4.04
CA ALA A 36 -2.88 -3.84 -4.26
C ALA A 36 -2.18 -3.01 -5.35
N SER A 37 -0.90 -3.28 -5.60
CA SER A 37 -0.11 -2.62 -6.63
C SER A 37 -0.45 -3.08 -8.06
N TYR A 38 -0.90 -4.33 -8.23
CA TYR A 38 -0.99 -4.98 -9.54
C TYR A 38 -2.39 -5.48 -9.89
N SER A 39 -3.06 -4.81 -10.83
CA SER A 39 -4.42 -5.18 -11.26
C SER A 39 -4.49 -6.50 -12.01
N ASP A 40 -3.44 -6.89 -12.73
CA ASP A 40 -3.31 -8.20 -13.38
C ASP A 40 -3.32 -9.33 -12.34
N LEU A 41 -2.60 -9.15 -11.23
CA LEU A 41 -2.61 -10.13 -10.14
C LEU A 41 -3.96 -10.21 -9.45
N ARG A 42 -4.62 -9.07 -9.20
CA ARG A 42 -5.99 -9.06 -8.66
C ARG A 42 -6.98 -9.75 -9.61
N GLY A 43 -6.81 -9.60 -10.91
CA GLY A 43 -7.64 -10.25 -11.92
C GLY A 43 -7.56 -11.78 -11.90
N VAL A 44 -6.40 -12.34 -11.54
CA VAL A 44 -6.17 -13.80 -11.51
C VAL A 44 -6.37 -14.38 -10.10
N PHE A 45 -5.88 -13.70 -9.07
CA PHE A 45 -5.84 -14.21 -7.69
C PHE A 45 -6.97 -13.68 -6.81
N GLY A 46 -7.74 -12.69 -7.27
CA GLY A 46 -8.66 -11.95 -6.41
C GLY A 46 -7.90 -11.32 -5.25
N ASN A 47 -8.37 -11.57 -4.02
CA ASN A 47 -7.77 -11.05 -2.78
C ASN A 47 -6.84 -12.06 -2.09
N ASN A 48 -6.38 -13.08 -2.81
CA ASN A 48 -5.53 -14.12 -2.24
C ASN A 48 -4.07 -13.64 -2.11
N VAL A 49 -3.75 -13.09 -0.93
CA VAL A 49 -2.41 -12.60 -0.56
C VAL A 49 -1.33 -13.69 -0.62
N ALA A 50 -1.70 -14.95 -0.31
CA ALA A 50 -0.77 -16.08 -0.38
C ALA A 50 -0.31 -16.33 -1.82
N LEU A 51 -1.23 -16.33 -2.78
CA LEU A 51 -0.93 -16.49 -4.21
C LEU A 51 -0.12 -15.30 -4.75
N ALA A 52 -0.45 -14.08 -4.33
CA ALA A 52 0.33 -12.90 -4.68
C ALA A 52 1.78 -12.99 -4.16
N THR A 53 1.97 -13.47 -2.93
CA THR A 53 3.31 -13.65 -2.37
C THR A 53 4.08 -14.77 -3.08
N GLN A 54 3.41 -15.89 -3.37
CA GLN A 54 4.01 -16.95 -4.17
C GLN A 54 4.45 -16.42 -5.55
N HIS A 55 3.61 -15.60 -6.19
CA HIS A 55 3.93 -14.98 -7.46
C HIS A 55 5.19 -14.10 -7.37
N TYR A 56 5.30 -13.25 -6.34
CA TYR A 56 6.48 -12.41 -6.18
C TYR A 56 7.78 -13.22 -6.10
N VAL A 57 7.76 -14.31 -5.31
CA VAL A 57 8.92 -15.20 -5.12
C VAL A 57 9.29 -15.96 -6.39
N GLN A 58 8.30 -16.46 -7.13
CA GLN A 58 8.52 -17.29 -8.31
C GLN A 58 8.86 -16.45 -9.54
N HIS A 59 8.21 -15.29 -9.68
CA HIS A 59 8.22 -14.49 -10.91
C HIS A 59 8.54 -13.02 -10.62
N GLY A 60 7.81 -12.36 -9.72
CA GLY A 60 7.83 -10.90 -9.55
C GLY A 60 9.23 -10.31 -9.35
N ALA A 61 10.09 -10.93 -8.55
CA ALA A 61 11.46 -10.48 -8.35
C ALA A 61 12.33 -10.58 -9.62
N ARG A 62 12.13 -11.63 -10.45
CA ARG A 62 12.82 -11.81 -11.74
C ARG A 62 12.26 -10.88 -12.81
N GLU A 63 10.97 -10.55 -12.72
CA GLU A 63 10.28 -9.58 -13.56
C GLU A 63 10.60 -8.12 -13.18
N VAL A 64 11.36 -7.90 -12.09
CA VAL A 64 11.69 -6.57 -11.57
C VAL A 64 10.43 -5.76 -11.20
N ARG A 65 9.38 -6.46 -10.74
CA ARG A 65 8.20 -5.81 -10.16
C ARG A 65 8.58 -5.20 -8.80
N SER A 66 8.11 -3.98 -8.56
CA SER A 66 8.19 -3.36 -7.23
C SER A 66 7.35 -4.18 -6.25
N ALA A 67 7.81 -4.32 -5.01
CA ALA A 67 7.02 -4.93 -3.94
C ALA A 67 5.84 -4.04 -3.53
N ASP A 68 5.95 -2.74 -3.77
CA ASP A 68 4.96 -1.75 -3.35
C ASP A 68 4.90 -0.58 -4.36
N LEU A 69 3.72 -0.34 -4.92
CA LEU A 69 3.34 0.81 -5.73
C LEU A 69 2.00 1.41 -5.26
N PHE A 70 1.37 0.83 -4.24
CA PHE A 70 0.04 1.23 -3.81
C PHE A 70 0.16 2.25 -2.68
N ASP A 71 -0.15 3.51 -2.99
CA ASP A 71 -0.12 4.61 -2.01
C ASP A 71 -1.42 4.63 -1.21
N GLU A 72 -1.42 3.97 -0.06
CA GLU A 72 -2.59 3.77 0.80
C GLU A 72 -2.94 5.05 1.55
N ALA A 73 -1.94 5.87 1.87
CA ALA A 73 -2.15 7.18 2.46
C ALA A 73 -2.89 8.08 1.47
N ARG A 74 -2.47 8.11 0.20
CA ARG A 74 -3.19 8.86 -0.84
C ARG A 74 -4.56 8.27 -1.14
N TYR A 75 -4.71 6.95 -1.07
CA TYR A 75 -6.01 6.30 -1.19
C TYR A 75 -6.97 6.76 -0.08
N LEU A 76 -6.54 6.75 1.20
CA LEU A 76 -7.32 7.32 2.30
C LEU A 76 -7.64 8.79 2.05
N ALA A 77 -6.63 9.60 1.75
CA ALA A 77 -6.81 11.03 1.52
C ALA A 77 -7.77 11.34 0.34
N SER A 78 -7.89 10.42 -0.62
CA SER A 78 -8.78 10.55 -1.78
C SER A 78 -10.23 10.17 -1.47
N ASN A 79 -10.50 9.51 -0.34
CA ASN A 79 -11.82 8.96 0.00
C ASN A 79 -12.22 9.38 1.42
N GLY A 80 -13.00 10.45 1.53
CA GLY A 80 -13.36 11.06 2.82
C GLY A 80 -14.12 10.14 3.76
N ASP A 81 -14.95 9.24 3.25
CA ASP A 81 -15.61 8.19 4.03
C ASP A 81 -14.61 7.23 4.68
N LEU A 82 -13.49 6.92 4.01
CA LEU A 82 -12.45 6.07 4.56
C LEU A 82 -11.61 6.81 5.62
N ILE A 83 -11.39 8.13 5.46
CA ILE A 83 -10.81 8.95 6.54
C ILE A 83 -11.70 8.87 7.79
N GLN A 84 -13.02 8.97 7.60
CA GLN A 84 -14.01 8.88 8.68
C GLN A 84 -14.09 7.48 9.31
N ALA A 85 -13.86 6.42 8.55
CA ALA A 85 -13.89 5.05 9.06
C ALA A 85 -12.57 4.62 9.71
N PHE A 86 -11.43 4.93 9.08
CA PHE A 86 -10.14 4.32 9.40
C PHE A 86 -9.12 5.28 9.99
N ARG A 87 -9.31 6.60 9.85
CA ARG A 87 -8.27 7.61 10.15
C ARG A 87 -6.97 7.24 9.42
N TYR A 88 -5.80 7.47 10.03
CA TYR A 88 -4.50 7.13 9.46
C TYR A 88 -4.15 5.65 9.73
N ASN A 89 -4.96 4.72 9.22
CA ASN A 89 -4.70 3.28 9.28
C ASN A 89 -4.49 2.73 7.86
N LEU A 90 -3.22 2.62 7.46
CA LEU A 90 -2.81 2.19 6.13
C LEU A 90 -3.12 0.71 5.87
N GLU A 91 -3.03 -0.13 6.90
CA GLU A 91 -3.40 -1.54 6.80
C GLU A 91 -4.89 -1.69 6.46
N ALA A 92 -5.76 -1.01 7.21
CA ALA A 92 -7.20 -1.01 6.93
C ALA A 92 -7.52 -0.44 5.53
N ALA A 93 -6.80 0.60 5.10
CA ALA A 93 -6.92 1.15 3.76
C ALA A 93 -6.58 0.14 2.66
N THR A 94 -5.48 -0.62 2.83
CA THR A 94 -5.07 -1.70 1.93
C THR A 94 -6.13 -2.78 1.86
N GLN A 95 -6.58 -3.27 3.02
CA GLN A 95 -7.60 -4.32 3.09
C GLN A 95 -8.91 -3.86 2.46
N HIS A 96 -9.31 -2.60 2.67
CA HIS A 96 -10.48 -2.04 2.03
C HIS A 96 -10.32 -1.94 0.52
N TYR A 97 -9.17 -1.50 0.02
CA TYR A 97 -8.93 -1.40 -1.42
C TYR A 97 -9.03 -2.77 -2.11
N LEU A 98 -8.40 -3.79 -1.53
CA LEU A 98 -8.49 -5.17 -2.03
C LEU A 98 -9.92 -5.70 -1.98
N SER A 99 -10.61 -5.52 -0.85
CA SER A 99 -11.94 -6.09 -0.63
C SER A 99 -13.05 -5.41 -1.45
N TYR A 100 -12.96 -4.09 -1.63
CA TYR A 100 -14.03 -3.27 -2.19
C TYR A 100 -13.52 -2.18 -3.13
N GLY A 101 -12.49 -1.43 -2.72
CA GLY A 101 -12.12 -0.19 -3.40
C GLY A 101 -11.76 -0.36 -4.88
N ALA A 102 -11.09 -1.47 -5.24
CA ALA A 102 -10.75 -1.77 -6.62
C ALA A 102 -11.99 -2.08 -7.48
N SER A 103 -12.96 -2.84 -6.97
CA SER A 103 -14.18 -3.22 -7.71
C SER A 103 -15.21 -2.09 -7.76
N GLU A 104 -15.25 -1.26 -6.73
CA GLU A 104 -16.04 -0.03 -6.68
C GLU A 104 -15.51 1.08 -7.59
N GLY A 105 -14.28 0.94 -8.10
CA GLY A 105 -13.62 2.00 -8.88
C GLY A 105 -13.24 3.22 -8.05
N ARG A 106 -12.99 3.06 -6.75
CA ARG A 106 -12.58 4.16 -5.86
C ARG A 106 -11.28 4.79 -6.37
N SER A 107 -11.21 6.12 -6.27
CA SER A 107 -10.01 6.85 -6.68
C SER A 107 -8.85 6.59 -5.73
N THR A 108 -7.67 6.34 -6.28
CA THR A 108 -6.41 6.21 -5.54
C THR A 108 -5.53 7.46 -5.66
N THR A 109 -5.97 8.46 -6.45
CA THR A 109 -5.12 9.59 -6.87
C THR A 109 -5.81 10.96 -6.82
N ALA A 110 -7.08 11.04 -6.44
CA ALA A 110 -7.83 12.30 -6.41
C ALA A 110 -7.19 13.35 -5.48
N PHE A 111 -6.64 12.92 -4.35
CA PHE A 111 -5.88 13.80 -3.47
C PHE A 111 -4.53 14.19 -4.09
N ASN A 112 -4.16 15.47 -4.00
CA ASN A 112 -2.87 15.99 -4.45
C ASN A 112 -2.16 16.75 -3.32
N ALA A 113 -1.13 16.12 -2.76
CA ALA A 113 -0.35 16.68 -1.65
C ALA A 113 0.33 18.03 -1.99
N ASN A 114 0.78 18.22 -3.24
CA ASN A 114 1.43 19.46 -3.64
C ASN A 114 0.42 20.61 -3.73
N ASN A 115 -0.79 20.34 -4.24
CA ASN A 115 -1.86 21.34 -4.26
C ASN A 115 -2.24 21.76 -2.84
N TYR A 116 -2.35 20.77 -1.94
CA TYR A 116 -2.64 21.00 -0.53
C TYR A 116 -1.54 21.86 0.14
N LEU A 117 -0.26 21.56 -0.07
CA LEU A 117 0.86 22.39 0.41
C LEU A 117 0.83 23.81 -0.16
N ASN A 118 0.52 23.95 -1.44
CA ASN A 118 0.53 25.25 -2.11
C ASN A 118 -0.60 26.16 -1.62
N ARG A 119 -1.74 25.58 -1.25
CA ARG A 119 -2.90 26.31 -0.73
C ARG A 119 -2.71 26.83 0.69
N TYR A 120 -1.94 26.14 1.53
CA TYR A 120 -1.82 26.44 2.96
C TYR A 120 -0.39 26.79 3.34
N SER A 121 -0.13 28.09 3.57
CA SER A 121 1.21 28.60 3.89
C SER A 121 1.77 28.08 5.21
N ASP A 122 0.90 27.82 6.20
CA ASP A 122 1.24 27.18 7.47
C ASP A 122 1.77 25.76 7.25
N LEU A 123 1.13 24.98 6.37
CA LEU A 123 1.59 23.63 6.04
C LEU A 123 2.91 23.66 5.28
N ARG A 124 3.08 24.59 4.34
CA ARG A 124 4.37 24.76 3.64
C ARG A 124 5.48 25.18 4.60
N ALA A 125 5.19 26.03 5.60
CA ALA A 125 6.15 26.40 6.62
C ALA A 125 6.51 25.22 7.55
N ALA A 126 5.53 24.39 7.91
CA ALA A 126 5.72 23.25 8.81
C ALA A 126 6.39 22.03 8.15
N PHE A 127 6.00 21.71 6.91
CA PHE A 127 6.37 20.47 6.22
C PHE A 127 7.29 20.67 5.01
N GLY A 128 7.50 21.91 4.55
CA GLY A 128 8.25 22.18 3.33
C GLY A 128 7.62 21.48 2.12
N ASN A 129 8.39 20.62 1.45
CA ASN A 129 7.95 19.81 0.30
C ASN A 129 7.64 18.35 0.68
N ASN A 130 7.49 18.03 1.98
CA ASN A 130 7.24 16.66 2.42
C ASN A 130 5.78 16.25 2.17
N THR A 131 5.54 15.63 1.00
CA THR A 131 4.22 15.19 0.57
C THR A 131 3.65 14.04 1.42
N GLN A 132 4.49 13.20 2.01
CA GLN A 132 4.03 12.14 2.90
C GLN A 132 3.49 12.72 4.21
N ALA A 133 4.26 13.62 4.84
CA ALA A 133 3.85 14.27 6.07
C ALA A 133 2.59 15.12 5.89
N VAL A 134 2.48 15.87 4.78
CA VAL A 134 1.29 16.69 4.52
C VAL A 134 0.05 15.85 4.19
N THR A 135 0.22 14.68 3.54
CA THR A 135 -0.89 13.74 3.29
C THR A 135 -1.41 13.18 4.61
N ARG A 136 -0.49 12.79 5.50
CA ARG A 136 -0.84 12.36 6.87
C ARG A 136 -1.58 13.47 7.63
N HIS A 137 -1.08 14.71 7.58
CA HIS A 137 -1.76 15.86 8.19
C HIS A 137 -3.18 16.02 7.66
N PHE A 138 -3.38 15.90 6.35
CA PHE A 138 -4.72 15.99 5.77
C PHE A 138 -5.67 14.94 6.36
N ILE A 139 -5.23 13.69 6.46
CA ILE A 139 -6.04 12.59 6.99
C ILE A 139 -6.34 12.76 8.48
N GLU A 140 -5.34 13.16 9.27
CA GLU A 140 -5.48 13.27 10.73
C GLU A 140 -6.23 14.53 11.17
N PHE A 141 -6.08 15.64 10.45
CA PHE A 141 -6.60 16.96 10.84
C PHE A 141 -7.30 17.70 9.71
N GLY A 142 -6.62 17.83 8.56
CA GLY A 142 -7.06 18.71 7.47
C GLY A 142 -8.48 18.44 6.98
N TYR A 143 -8.87 17.17 6.88
CA TYR A 143 -10.21 16.77 6.47
C TYR A 143 -11.29 17.25 7.47
N THR A 144 -11.06 17.08 8.78
CA THR A 144 -12.02 17.52 9.82
C THR A 144 -12.01 19.03 10.04
N GLU A 145 -10.88 19.69 9.75
CA GLU A 145 -10.78 21.16 9.71
C GLU A 145 -11.53 21.77 8.50
N GLY A 146 -12.05 20.96 7.59
CA GLY A 146 -12.71 21.41 6.37
C GLY A 146 -11.74 21.98 5.33
N ARG A 147 -10.44 21.65 5.44
CA ARG A 147 -9.46 22.04 4.43
C ARG A 147 -9.67 21.26 3.13
N SER A 148 -9.39 21.88 2.00
CA SER A 148 -9.51 21.27 0.68
C SER A 148 -8.14 21.10 0.03
N ALA A 149 -7.91 19.96 -0.61
CA ALA A 149 -6.73 19.68 -1.41
C ALA A 149 -6.92 19.96 -2.91
#